data_AF-A0A7Z9BMA2-F1
#
_entry.id   AF-A0A7Z9BMA2-F1
#
_cell.length_a   1.000
_cell.length_b   1.000
_cell.length_c   1.000
_cell.angle_alpha   90.00
_cell.angle_beta   90.00
_cell.angle_gamma   90.00
#
_symmetry.space_group_name_H-M   'P 1'
#
loop_
_entity.id
_entity.type
_entity.pdbx_description
1 polymer ?
#
loop_
_entity_poly.entity_id
_entity_poly.type
_entity_poly.pdbx_seq_one_letter_code
_entity_poly.pdbx_strand_id
1 'polypeptide(L)'
;MSQTLEDLQIEWNAIQAQMDAVKAEYDGLRSKRSNFHVSILLSSDSSPESLASLKQQAQDEAQNWSLNLQQLDQEIQATRIKLRQIRAKLAVKQAQIYRFQAQKNWIELKKNYDRINQLSNRLEEEILLFYKTAQNFDPISEEWMPKHPQLLELEVTNIPYIKTEEKQFKLISKPINFNLE
;
A
#
# COMPACT_ATOMS: atom_id res chain seq x y z
N MET A 1 16.22 -18.43 7.81
CA MET A 1 15.56 -18.42 6.48
C MET A 1 15.07 -17.02 6.21
N SER A 2 15.40 -16.43 5.05
CA SER A 2 14.92 -15.09 4.69
C SER A 2 13.43 -15.19 4.38
N GLN A 3 12.57 -14.49 5.14
CA GLN A 3 11.14 -14.41 4.83
C GLN A 3 10.95 -13.79 3.44
N THR A 4 10.08 -14.41 2.63
CA THR A 4 9.72 -13.90 1.30
C THR A 4 8.52 -12.95 1.39
N LEU A 5 8.27 -12.19 0.32
CA LEU A 5 7.09 -11.32 0.24
C LEU A 5 5.79 -12.15 0.26
N GLU A 6 5.81 -13.34 -0.33
CA GLU A 6 4.68 -14.28 -0.32
C GLU A 6 4.39 -14.76 1.10
N ASP A 7 5.43 -15.12 1.87
CA ASP A 7 5.26 -15.51 3.28
C ASP A 7 4.61 -14.37 4.09
N LEU A 8 5.07 -13.13 3.91
CA LEU A 8 4.50 -11.96 4.59
C LEU A 8 3.05 -11.70 4.18
N GLN A 9 2.70 -11.92 2.91
CA GLN A 9 1.33 -11.75 2.42
C GLN A 9 0.40 -12.82 2.98
N ILE A 10 0.86 -14.08 3.08
CA ILE A 10 0.12 -15.17 3.71
C ILE A 10 -0.11 -14.87 5.19
N GLU A 11 0.93 -14.46 5.91
CA GLU A 11 0.82 -14.05 7.32
C GLU A 11 -0.14 -12.87 7.50
N TRP A 12 -0.08 -11.86 6.62
CA TRP A 12 -0.99 -10.72 6.66
C TRP A 12 -2.45 -11.15 6.45
N ASN A 13 -2.72 -12.01 5.46
CA ASN A 13 -4.06 -12.56 5.20
C ASN A 13 -4.58 -13.35 6.40
N ALA A 14 -3.72 -14.16 7.04
CA ALA A 14 -4.11 -14.92 8.23
C ALA A 14 -4.48 -14.00 9.40
N ILE A 15 -3.71 -12.92 9.64
CA ILE A 15 -4.01 -11.94 10.68
C ILE A 15 -5.29 -11.14 10.35
N GLN A 16 -5.52 -10.83 9.08
CA GLN A 16 -6.74 -10.18 8.61
C GLN A 16 -7.97 -11.06 8.89
N ALA A 17 -7.91 -12.36 8.58
CA ALA A 17 -8.98 -13.30 8.90
C ALA A 17 -9.25 -13.41 10.40
N GLN A 18 -8.19 -13.41 11.23
CA GLN A 18 -8.35 -13.35 12.69
C GLN A 18 -9.03 -12.06 13.14
N MET A 19 -8.68 -10.91 12.53
CA MET A 19 -9.34 -9.65 12.85
C MET A 19 -10.84 -9.70 12.53
N ASP A 20 -11.20 -10.26 11.38
CA ASP A 20 -12.59 -10.35 10.94
C ASP A 20 -13.40 -11.28 11.85
N ALA A 21 -12.82 -12.39 12.30
CA ALA A 21 -13.45 -13.28 13.27
C ALA A 21 -13.71 -12.59 14.63
N VAL A 22 -12.71 -11.91 15.20
CA VAL A 22 -12.87 -11.19 16.49
C VAL A 22 -13.82 -10.00 16.34
N LYS A 23 -13.88 -9.38 15.15
CA LYS A 23 -14.82 -8.30 14.87
C LYS A 23 -16.26 -8.82 14.87
N ALA A 24 -16.51 -9.97 14.25
CA ALA A 24 -17.81 -10.63 14.29
C ALA A 24 -18.21 -11.01 15.73
N GLU A 25 -17.27 -11.51 16.55
CA GLU A 25 -17.51 -11.79 17.97
C GLU A 25 -17.90 -10.52 18.74
N TYR A 26 -17.17 -9.42 18.54
CA TYR A 26 -17.46 -8.12 19.15
C TYR A 26 -18.85 -7.59 18.75
N ASP A 27 -19.19 -7.66 17.47
CA ASP A 27 -20.49 -7.20 16.97
C ASP A 27 -21.63 -8.09 17.52
N GLY A 28 -21.40 -9.39 17.66
CA GLY A 28 -22.32 -10.33 18.31
C GLY A 28 -22.56 -10.00 19.79
N LEU A 29 -21.52 -9.72 20.57
CA LEU A 29 -21.64 -9.32 21.97
C LEU A 29 -22.38 -7.98 22.12
N ARG A 30 -22.08 -7.01 21.24
CA ARG A 30 -22.76 -5.71 21.23
C ARG A 30 -24.25 -5.86 20.91
N SER A 31 -24.59 -6.75 19.97
CA SER A 31 -25.99 -7.09 19.65
C SER A 31 -26.71 -7.73 20.84
N LYS A 32 -26.08 -8.72 21.50
CA LYS A 32 -26.62 -9.34 22.74
C LYS A 32 -26.89 -8.30 23.82
N ARG A 33 -25.96 -7.37 24.04
CA ARG A 33 -26.14 -6.27 25.00
C ARG A 33 -27.30 -5.35 24.60
N SER A 34 -27.40 -4.99 23.32
CA SER A 34 -28.46 -4.09 22.84
C SER A 34 -29.85 -4.72 22.92
N ASN A 35 -29.94 -6.04 22.77
CA ASN A 35 -31.18 -6.81 22.84
C ASN A 35 -31.45 -7.37 24.25
N PHE A 36 -30.73 -6.88 25.26
CA PHE A 36 -30.97 -7.29 26.64
C PHE A 36 -32.31 -6.70 27.11
N HIS A 37 -33.32 -7.56 27.23
CA HIS A 37 -34.66 -7.19 27.67
C HIS A 37 -34.99 -7.86 28.99
N VAL A 38 -35.69 -7.11 29.83
CA VAL A 38 -36.19 -7.56 31.14
C VAL A 38 -37.70 -7.80 31.00
N SER A 39 -38.14 -9.01 31.33
CA SER A 39 -39.56 -9.38 31.34
C SER A 39 -40.00 -9.45 32.80
N ILE A 40 -40.92 -8.58 33.22
CA ILE A 40 -41.48 -8.60 34.59
C ILE A 40 -42.84 -9.29 34.51
N LEU A 41 -42.99 -10.43 35.20
CA LEU A 41 -44.27 -11.12 35.32
C LEU A 41 -45.04 -10.54 36.50
N LEU A 42 -46.14 -9.85 36.20
CA LEU A 42 -47.06 -9.32 37.21
C LEU A 42 -48.07 -10.41 37.60
N SER A 43 -48.24 -10.64 38.90
CA SER A 43 -49.25 -11.56 39.43
C SER A 43 -50.62 -10.87 39.42
N SER A 44 -51.67 -11.63 39.12
CA SER A 44 -53.07 -11.17 39.22
C SER A 44 -53.58 -11.16 40.66
N ASP A 45 -52.90 -11.84 41.58
CA ASP A 45 -53.25 -11.89 43.00
C ASP A 45 -52.59 -10.72 43.74
N SER A 46 -53.39 -9.90 44.43
CA SER A 46 -52.96 -8.70 45.13
C SER A 46 -52.81 -8.89 46.64
N SER A 47 -52.74 -10.15 47.11
CA SER A 47 -52.51 -10.44 48.51
C SER A 47 -51.15 -9.88 48.99
N PRO A 48 -51.02 -9.52 50.29
CA PRO A 48 -49.75 -9.01 50.81
C PRO A 48 -48.59 -10.02 50.64
N GLU A 49 -48.91 -11.31 50.72
CA GLU A 49 -47.98 -12.43 50.58
C GLU A 49 -47.54 -12.62 49.12
N SER A 50 -48.46 -12.51 48.16
CA SER A 50 -48.12 -12.55 46.72
C SER A 50 -47.24 -11.36 46.33
N LEU A 51 -47.52 -10.16 46.85
CA LEU A 51 -46.72 -8.96 46.58
C LEU A 51 -45.32 -9.06 47.20
N ALA A 52 -45.19 -9.66 48.38
CA ALA A 52 -43.90 -9.88 49.02
C ALA A 52 -43.03 -10.88 48.23
N SER A 53 -43.61 -11.99 47.77
CA SER A 53 -42.88 -12.99 46.96
C SER A 53 -42.48 -12.43 45.59
N LEU A 54 -43.35 -11.64 44.95
CA LEU A 54 -43.06 -10.97 43.68
C LEU A 54 -41.93 -9.94 43.83
N LYS A 55 -41.91 -9.17 44.93
CA LYS A 55 -40.79 -8.27 45.23
C LYS A 55 -39.47 -9.01 45.42
N GLN A 56 -39.49 -10.14 46.12
CA GLN A 56 -38.30 -10.95 46.35
C GLN A 56 -37.77 -11.54 45.04
N GLN A 57 -38.65 -12.14 44.23
CA GLN A 57 -38.29 -12.65 42.90
C GLN A 57 -37.74 -11.54 41.98
N ALA A 58 -38.40 -10.38 41.93
CA ALA A 58 -37.93 -9.25 41.14
C ALA A 58 -36.55 -8.76 41.60
N GLN A 59 -36.26 -8.83 42.90
CA GLN A 59 -34.96 -8.43 43.45
C GLN A 59 -33.86 -9.43 43.14
N ASP A 60 -34.15 -10.73 43.21
CA ASP A 60 -33.22 -11.80 42.82
C ASP A 60 -32.93 -11.76 41.31
N GLU A 61 -33.96 -11.57 40.49
CA GLU A 61 -33.82 -11.40 39.03
C GLU A 61 -33.02 -10.13 38.69
N ALA A 62 -33.30 -9.00 39.36
CA ALA A 62 -32.55 -7.77 39.17
C ALA A 62 -31.05 -7.92 39.50
N GLN A 63 -30.71 -8.65 40.56
CA GLN A 63 -29.32 -8.95 40.89
C GLN A 63 -28.65 -9.83 39.82
N ASN A 64 -29.34 -10.88 39.38
CA ASN A 64 -28.85 -11.76 38.32
C ASN A 64 -28.63 -11.00 37.00
N TRP A 65 -29.55 -10.11 36.61
CA TRP A 65 -29.39 -9.28 35.43
C TRP A 65 -28.23 -8.30 35.54
N SER A 66 -28.05 -7.68 36.71
CA SER A 66 -26.91 -6.78 36.95
C SER A 66 -25.58 -7.52 36.78
N LEU A 67 -25.47 -8.74 37.29
CA LEU A 67 -24.27 -9.57 37.14
C LEU A 67 -24.04 -9.96 35.67
N ASN A 68 -25.08 -10.43 34.98
CA ASN A 68 -24.97 -10.83 33.57
C ASN A 68 -24.59 -9.65 32.66
N LEU A 69 -25.15 -8.46 32.90
CA LEU A 69 -24.78 -7.25 32.16
C LEU A 69 -23.34 -6.83 32.42
N GLN A 70 -22.88 -6.90 33.67
CA GLN A 70 -21.48 -6.62 33.99
C GLN A 70 -20.52 -7.60 33.30
N GLN A 71 -20.85 -8.90 33.27
CA GLN A 71 -20.05 -9.90 32.57
C GLN A 71 -20.00 -9.62 31.06
N LEU A 72 -21.14 -9.34 30.43
CA LEU A 72 -21.23 -8.92 29.01
C LEU A 72 -20.37 -7.69 28.72
N ASP A 73 -20.39 -6.68 29.59
CA ASP A 73 -19.59 -5.47 29.45
C ASP A 73 -18.09 -5.75 29.55
N GLN A 74 -17.67 -6.64 30.47
CA GLN A 74 -16.28 -7.08 30.59
C GLN A 74 -15.82 -7.85 29.35
N GLU A 75 -16.64 -8.75 28.81
CA GLU A 75 -16.35 -9.49 27.58
C GLU A 75 -16.19 -8.54 26.39
N ILE A 76 -17.10 -7.57 26.23
CA ILE A 76 -17.01 -6.55 25.16
C ILE A 76 -15.69 -5.78 25.26
N GLN A 77 -15.28 -5.37 26.47
CA GLN A 77 -14.02 -4.66 26.67
C GLN A 77 -12.81 -5.54 26.35
N ALA A 78 -12.81 -6.79 26.79
CA ALA A 78 -11.74 -7.75 26.49
C ALA A 78 -11.59 -7.97 24.98
N THR A 79 -12.70 -8.18 24.27
CA THR A 79 -12.71 -8.38 22.81
C THR A 79 -12.27 -7.11 22.06
N ARG A 80 -12.63 -5.93 22.56
CA ARG A 80 -12.15 -4.65 22.02
C ARG A 80 -10.63 -4.49 22.15
N ILE A 81 -10.05 -4.90 23.29
CA ILE A 81 -8.59 -4.88 23.49
C ILE A 81 -7.91 -5.85 22.53
N LYS A 82 -8.44 -7.08 22.37
CA LYS A 82 -7.94 -8.07 21.40
C LYS A 82 -7.95 -7.51 19.97
N LEU A 83 -9.04 -6.86 19.55
CA LEU A 83 -9.13 -6.21 18.23
C LEU A 83 -8.02 -5.17 18.02
N ARG A 84 -7.76 -4.34 19.04
CA ARG A 84 -6.70 -3.33 18.98
C ARG A 84 -5.32 -3.97 18.81
N GLN A 85 -5.05 -5.06 19.53
CA GLN A 85 -3.79 -5.80 19.42
C GLN A 85 -3.62 -6.43 18.03
N ILE A 86 -4.66 -7.06 17.49
CA ILE A 86 -4.62 -7.67 16.14
C ILE A 86 -4.40 -6.59 15.08
N ARG A 87 -5.09 -5.44 15.16
CA ARG A 87 -4.86 -4.30 14.25
C ARG A 87 -3.43 -3.80 14.29
N ALA A 88 -2.83 -3.71 15.47
CA ALA A 88 -1.43 -3.30 15.60
C ALA A 88 -0.48 -4.30 14.92
N LYS A 89 -0.70 -5.60 15.10
CA LYS A 89 0.07 -6.65 14.41
C LYS A 89 -0.06 -6.55 12.88
N LEU A 90 -1.28 -6.31 12.40
CA LEU A 90 -1.55 -6.16 10.96
C LEU A 90 -0.81 -4.94 10.39
N ALA A 91 -0.85 -3.80 11.07
CA ALA A 91 -0.16 -2.58 10.64
C ALA A 91 1.37 -2.79 10.55
N VAL A 92 1.96 -3.51 11.51
CA VAL A 92 3.39 -3.87 11.48
C VAL A 92 3.71 -4.72 10.25
N LYS A 93 2.89 -5.75 9.96
CA LYS A 93 3.09 -6.62 8.80
C LYS A 93 2.93 -5.87 7.48
N GLN A 94 1.94 -4.98 7.39
CA GLN A 94 1.74 -4.14 6.23
C GLN A 94 2.95 -3.22 5.96
N ALA A 95 3.53 -2.62 7.00
CA ALA A 95 4.74 -1.82 6.86
C ALA A 95 5.95 -2.66 6.39
N GLN A 96 6.06 -3.92 6.84
CA GLN A 96 7.08 -4.85 6.36
C GLN A 96 6.92 -5.15 4.86
N ILE A 97 5.69 -5.44 4.41
CA ILE A 97 5.38 -5.67 2.99
C ILE A 97 5.77 -4.47 2.14
N TYR A 98 5.37 -3.25 2.55
CA TYR A 98 5.72 -2.03 1.81
C TYR A 98 7.24 -1.82 1.72
N ARG A 99 7.99 -2.11 2.79
CA ARG A 99 9.45 -2.00 2.78
C ARG A 99 10.07 -2.96 1.77
N PHE A 100 9.61 -4.21 1.72
CA PHE A 100 10.08 -5.20 0.75
C PHE A 100 9.77 -4.79 -0.68
N GLN A 101 8.54 -4.33 -0.95
CA GLN A 101 8.14 -3.84 -2.26
C GLN A 101 8.97 -2.63 -2.70
N ALA A 102 9.18 -1.66 -1.80
CA ALA A 102 10.01 -0.49 -2.08
C ALA A 102 11.45 -0.88 -2.43
N GLN A 103 12.04 -1.85 -1.71
CA GLN A 103 13.38 -2.36 -2.00
C GLN A 103 13.46 -3.03 -3.37
N LYS A 104 12.48 -3.88 -3.72
CA LYS A 104 12.41 -4.53 -5.03
C LYS A 104 12.27 -3.49 -6.15
N ASN A 105 11.33 -2.57 -6.02
CA ASN A 105 11.09 -1.51 -6.98
C ASN A 105 12.34 -0.63 -7.17
N TRP A 106 13.07 -0.33 -6.09
CA TRP A 106 14.31 0.44 -6.17
C TRP A 106 15.39 -0.26 -7.00
N ILE A 107 15.54 -1.58 -6.85
CA ILE A 107 16.50 -2.37 -7.62
C ILE A 107 16.12 -2.36 -9.11
N GLU A 108 14.84 -2.56 -9.43
CA GLU A 108 14.35 -2.51 -10.82
C GLU A 108 14.52 -1.11 -11.43
N LEU A 109 14.22 -0.06 -10.65
CA LEU A 109 14.38 1.33 -11.07
C LEU A 109 15.85 1.63 -11.39
N LYS A 110 16.78 1.17 -10.55
CA LYS A 110 18.22 1.31 -10.79
C LYS A 110 18.67 0.60 -12.07
N LYS A 111 18.17 -0.63 -12.31
CA LYS A 111 18.48 -1.37 -13.54
C LYS A 111 17.99 -0.64 -14.79
N ASN A 112 16.79 -0.08 -14.73
CA ASN A 112 16.22 0.70 -15.84
C ASN A 112 16.97 2.01 -16.05
N TYR A 113 17.35 2.69 -14.96
CA TYR A 113 18.24 3.85 -14.98
C TYR A 113 19.55 3.56 -15.74
N ASP A 114 20.26 2.48 -15.36
CA ASP A 114 21.53 2.11 -15.99
C ASP A 114 21.33 1.83 -17.48
N ARG A 115 20.24 1.14 -17.84
CA ARG A 115 19.89 0.82 -19.23
C ARG A 115 19.58 2.07 -20.06
N ILE A 116 18.80 3.00 -19.53
CA ILE A 116 18.46 4.25 -20.23
C ILE A 116 19.74 5.03 -20.51
N ASN A 117 20.60 5.21 -19.52
CA ASN A 117 21.84 5.96 -19.72
C ASN A 117 22.79 5.27 -20.71
N GLN A 118 22.84 3.93 -20.74
CA GLN A 118 23.59 3.20 -21.77
C GLN A 118 23.04 3.45 -23.18
N LEU A 119 21.71 3.44 -23.36
CA LEU A 119 21.07 3.74 -24.63
C LEU A 119 21.30 5.19 -25.05
N SER A 120 21.22 6.13 -24.11
CA SER A 120 21.50 7.55 -24.36
C SER A 120 22.94 7.77 -24.82
N ASN A 121 23.92 7.10 -24.21
CA ASN A 121 25.32 7.19 -24.63
C ASN A 121 25.53 6.59 -26.03
N ARG A 122 24.90 5.44 -26.33
CA ARG A 122 24.96 4.85 -27.69
C ARG A 122 24.33 5.75 -28.74
N LEU A 123 23.19 6.36 -28.41
CA LEU A 123 22.55 7.32 -29.30
C LEU A 123 23.46 8.53 -29.59
N GLU A 124 24.20 9.00 -28.58
CA GLU A 124 25.20 10.05 -28.75
C GLU A 124 26.29 9.62 -29.73
N GLU A 125 26.85 8.42 -29.56
CA GLU A 125 27.85 7.85 -30.46
C GLU A 125 27.33 7.69 -31.90
N GLU A 126 26.09 7.19 -32.06
CA GLU A 126 25.44 7.03 -33.37
C GLU A 126 25.22 8.38 -34.07
N ILE A 127 24.78 9.41 -33.34
CA ILE A 127 24.62 10.76 -33.89
C ILE A 127 25.97 11.31 -34.33
N LEU A 128 27.02 11.19 -33.50
CA LEU A 128 28.36 11.67 -33.86
C LEU A 128 28.94 10.93 -35.07
N LEU A 129 28.74 9.62 -35.15
CA LEU A 129 29.16 8.82 -36.31
C LEU A 129 28.42 9.24 -37.57
N PHE A 130 27.10 9.42 -37.49
CA PHE A 130 26.29 9.91 -38.60
C PHE A 130 26.79 11.27 -39.10
N TYR A 131 27.08 12.21 -38.19
CA TYR A 131 27.66 13.52 -38.54
C TYR A 131 29.02 13.38 -39.25
N LYS A 132 29.93 12.53 -38.76
CA LYS A 132 31.22 12.26 -39.43
C LYS A 132 31.03 11.65 -40.81
N THR A 133 30.11 10.71 -40.97
CA THR A 133 29.80 10.11 -42.29
C THR A 133 29.20 11.12 -43.26
N ALA A 134 28.31 12.00 -42.78
CA ALA A 134 27.74 13.07 -43.59
C ALA A 134 28.79 14.09 -44.04
N GLN A 135 29.75 14.44 -43.18
CA GLN A 135 30.90 15.29 -43.56
C GLN A 135 31.79 14.65 -44.63
N ASN A 136 31.98 13.33 -44.56
CA ASN A 136 32.74 12.58 -45.58
C ASN A 136 31.96 12.38 -46.89
N PHE A 137 30.69 12.81 -46.93
CA PHE A 137 29.87 12.77 -48.13
C PHE A 137 30.17 14.01 -48.98
N ASP A 138 31.38 14.08 -49.53
CA ASP A 138 31.71 15.05 -50.57
C ASP A 138 30.94 14.66 -51.85
N PRO A 139 30.02 15.49 -52.36
CA PRO A 139 29.40 15.22 -53.64
C PRO A 139 30.50 15.24 -54.71
N ILE A 140 30.68 14.11 -55.40
CA ILE A 140 31.58 14.01 -56.54
C ILE A 140 31.01 14.95 -57.62
N SER A 141 31.64 16.13 -57.72
CA SER A 141 31.42 17.22 -58.69
C SER A 141 30.32 18.26 -58.36
N GLU A 142 30.73 19.53 -58.38
CA GLU A 142 29.90 20.73 -58.40
C GLU A 142 29.05 20.85 -59.69
N GLU A 143 29.29 20.01 -60.70
CA GLU A 143 28.63 20.09 -62.02
C GLU A 143 27.22 19.48 -62.05
N TRP A 144 26.85 18.63 -61.09
CA TRP A 144 25.61 17.83 -61.17
C TRP A 144 24.43 18.40 -60.37
N MET A 145 24.66 19.34 -59.44
CA MET A 145 23.59 20.01 -58.72
C MET A 145 23.87 21.50 -58.50
N PRO A 146 23.03 22.42 -59.01
CA PRO A 146 23.20 23.88 -58.85
C PRO A 146 22.98 24.37 -57.40
N LYS A 147 22.55 23.49 -56.49
CA LYS A 147 22.55 23.70 -55.04
C LYS A 147 23.02 22.40 -54.37
N HIS A 148 24.01 22.50 -53.48
CA HIS A 148 24.40 21.36 -52.65
C HIS A 148 23.16 20.80 -51.95
N PRO A 149 22.92 19.48 -52.01
CA PRO A 149 21.82 18.89 -51.25
C PRO A 149 22.11 19.13 -49.77
N GLN A 150 21.16 19.75 -49.04
CA GLN A 150 21.20 19.77 -47.58
C GLN A 150 21.09 18.31 -47.12
N LEU A 151 22.24 17.70 -46.81
CA LEU A 151 22.32 16.36 -46.25
C LEU A 151 21.94 16.45 -44.78
N LEU A 152 20.64 16.61 -44.53
CA LEU A 152 19.97 16.49 -43.23
C LEU A 152 20.43 17.49 -42.14
N GLU A 153 19.60 18.47 -41.82
CA GLU A 153 19.78 19.30 -40.60
C GLU A 153 19.13 18.57 -39.41
N LEU A 154 19.96 17.91 -38.58
CA LEU A 154 19.51 17.37 -37.29
C LEU A 154 19.56 18.49 -36.25
N GLU A 155 18.41 19.07 -35.90
CA GLU A 155 18.27 20.07 -34.82
C GLU A 155 18.46 19.47 -33.41
N VAL A 156 18.79 18.19 -33.30
CA VAL A 156 18.93 17.50 -32.01
C VAL A 156 20.23 17.91 -31.34
N THR A 157 20.14 18.87 -30.42
CA THR A 157 21.30 19.32 -29.62
C THR A 157 21.41 18.61 -28.28
N ASN A 158 20.38 17.88 -27.85
CA ASN A 158 20.28 17.27 -26.53
C ASN A 158 19.71 15.85 -26.58
N ILE A 159 20.17 14.99 -25.68
CA ILE A 159 19.69 13.61 -25.49
C ILE A 159 19.10 13.46 -24.09
N PRO A 160 17.98 12.74 -23.91
CA PRO A 160 17.46 12.42 -22.59
C PRO A 160 18.47 11.61 -21.80
N TYR A 161 18.78 12.03 -20.57
CA TYR A 161 19.71 11.35 -19.68
C TYR A 161 19.15 11.39 -18.26
N ILE A 162 19.34 10.34 -17.47
CA ILE A 162 18.87 10.33 -16.09
C ILE A 162 20.05 10.62 -15.17
N LYS A 163 19.88 11.59 -14.27
CA LYS A 163 20.83 11.92 -13.21
C LYS A 163 20.27 11.50 -11.85
N THR A 164 21.12 10.95 -11.01
CA THR A 164 20.79 10.68 -9.61
C THR A 164 21.06 11.91 -8.75
N GLU A 165 20.04 12.43 -8.10
CA GLU A 165 20.15 13.49 -7.09
C GLU A 165 19.64 12.91 -5.76
N GLU A 166 20.56 12.76 -4.80
CA GLU A 166 20.31 12.14 -3.48
C GLU A 166 19.63 10.76 -3.55
N LYS A 167 18.30 10.74 -3.43
CA LYS A 167 17.42 9.54 -3.42
C LYS A 167 16.39 9.57 -4.55
N GLN A 168 16.59 10.41 -5.55
CA GLN A 168 15.67 10.58 -6.67
C GLN A 168 16.40 10.43 -8.01
N PHE A 169 15.65 9.94 -8.99
CA PHE A 169 16.06 9.89 -10.38
C PHE A 169 15.40 11.05 -11.11
N LYS A 170 16.22 11.88 -11.76
CA LYS A 170 15.75 13.06 -12.49
C LYS A 170 16.12 12.95 -13.95
N LEU A 171 15.11 13.02 -14.82
CA LEU A 171 15.35 13.14 -16.25
C LEU A 171 15.88 14.54 -16.55
N ILE A 172 17.01 14.59 -17.22
CA ILE A 172 17.68 15.80 -17.68
C ILE A 172 17.92 15.72 -19.17
N SER A 173 18.07 16.88 -19.81
CA SER A 173 18.53 16.98 -21.19
C SER A 173 20.05 17.16 -21.16
N LYS A 174 20.80 16.15 -21.63
CA LYS A 174 22.25 16.20 -21.74
C LYS A 174 22.61 16.77 -23.11
N PRO A 175 23.40 17.86 -23.21
CA PRO A 175 23.85 18.35 -24.49
C PRO A 175 24.78 17.33 -25.16
N ILE A 176 24.62 17.16 -26.48
CA ILE A 176 25.52 16.34 -27.29
C ILE A 176 26.83 17.10 -27.48
N ASN A 177 27.95 16.48 -27.15
CA ASN A 177 29.25 17.11 -27.38
C ASN A 177 29.74 16.82 -28.80
N PHE A 178 29.40 17.69 -29.74
CA PHE A 178 29.87 17.61 -31.13
C PHE A 178 31.37 17.93 -31.31
N ASN A 179 32.05 18.41 -30.27
CA ASN A 179 33.47 18.81 -30.32
C ASN A 179 34.43 17.74 -29.76
N LEU A 180 34.01 16.48 -29.67
CA LEU A 180 34.90 15.38 -29.30
C LEU A 180 35.79 15.00 -30.50
N GLU A 181 36.93 15.69 -30.61
CA GLU A 181 38.11 15.29 -31.39
C GLU A 181 38.82 14.08 -30.76
#